data_AF-A0A7V9FL28-F1
#
_entry.id   AF-A0A7V9FL28-F1
#
_cell.length_a   1.000
_cell.length_b   1.000
_cell.length_c   1.000
_cell.angle_alpha   90.00
_cell.angle_beta   90.00
_cell.angle_gamma   90.00
#
_symmetry.space_group_name_H-M   'P 1'
#
loop_
_entity.id
_entity.type
_entity.pdbx_description
1 polymer ?
#
loop_
_entity_poly.entity_id
_entity_poly.type
_entity_poly.pdbx_seq_one_letter_code
_entity_poly.pdbx_strand_id
1 'polypeptide(L)'
;MTACKAPDGSYWAVQSWQRMLPNYGVSPTPKTSVWELRLSHWEGPVAELTVNLNWAYRRFHHIFGSFTYRGKPVHGFKATSTGVPLDTFGRNLYVDTLDSAYGEGWKRENSFLMHKGSGKFCYGFYKHQWAGQTHPSGMGKRYRATIIGPGVTPDIYWEAEALGAYDQAFDLAQHEVQKQFYAGTKTCKAV
;
A
#
# COMPACT_ATOMS: atom_id res chain seq x y z
N MET A 1 15.57 -0.11 9.38
CA MET A 1 15.86 -1.33 8.61
C MET A 1 17.35 -1.46 8.51
N THR A 2 17.88 -2.67 8.66
CA THR A 2 19.30 -2.96 8.42
C THR A 2 19.37 -4.10 7.43
N ALA A 3 20.21 -3.97 6.41
CA ALA A 3 20.43 -5.02 5.42
C ALA A 3 21.92 -5.15 5.10
N CYS A 4 22.36 -6.35 4.74
CA CYS A 4 23.72 -6.62 4.31
C CYS A 4 23.77 -7.69 3.22
N LYS A 5 24.85 -7.68 2.45
CA LYS A 5 25.19 -8.75 1.52
C LYS A 5 26.15 -9.71 2.22
N ALA A 6 25.83 -10.99 2.24
CA ALA A 6 26.67 -12.04 2.80
C ALA A 6 27.81 -12.42 1.83
N PRO A 7 28.89 -13.06 2.33
CA PRO A 7 30.03 -13.47 1.49
C PRO A 7 29.67 -14.43 0.35
N ASP A 8 28.63 -15.25 0.52
CA ASP A 8 28.10 -16.16 -0.51
C ASP A 8 27.30 -15.45 -1.61
N GLY A 9 27.10 -14.13 -1.50
CA GLY A 9 26.37 -13.32 -2.45
C GLY A 9 24.88 -13.15 -2.15
N SER A 10 24.35 -13.87 -1.16
CA SER A 10 22.99 -13.70 -0.65
C SER A 10 22.83 -12.41 0.17
N TYR A 11 21.59 -12.06 0.52
CA TYR A 11 21.27 -10.85 1.26
C TYR A 11 20.48 -11.17 2.52
N TRP A 12 20.76 -10.44 3.58
CA TRP A 12 19.99 -10.45 4.82
C TRP A 12 19.37 -9.09 5.07
N ALA A 13 18.17 -9.08 5.63
CA ALA A 13 17.53 -7.85 6.13
C ALA A 13 16.77 -8.12 7.43
N VAL A 14 16.86 -7.16 8.34
CA VAL A 14 16.04 -7.07 9.54
C VAL A 14 15.20 -5.80 9.48
N GLN A 15 13.88 -5.99 9.60
CA GLN A 15 12.88 -4.93 9.56
C GLN A 15 12.04 -4.98 10.85
N SER A 16 11.61 -3.81 11.30
CA SER A 16 10.70 -3.65 12.44
C SER A 16 9.46 -2.91 11.96
N TRP A 17 8.28 -3.47 12.20
CA TRP A 17 7.03 -2.92 11.65
C TRP A 17 5.81 -3.20 12.52
N GLN A 18 4.96 -2.18 12.69
CA GLN A 18 3.62 -2.32 13.29
C GLN A 18 2.58 -2.63 12.22
N ARG A 19 2.49 -3.89 11.81
CA ARG A 19 1.56 -4.31 10.75
C ARG A 19 0.09 -4.18 11.17
N MET A 20 -0.23 -4.54 12.41
CA MET A 20 -1.60 -4.75 12.90
C MET A 20 -2.37 -3.48 13.30
N LEU A 21 -1.85 -2.28 12.98
CA LEU A 21 -2.57 -1.02 13.26
C LEU A 21 -3.96 -1.02 12.60
N PRO A 22 -5.01 -0.55 13.30
CA PRO A 22 -6.36 -0.50 12.75
C PRO A 22 -6.45 0.59 11.66
N ASN A 23 -7.37 0.40 10.70
CA ASN A 23 -7.55 1.34 9.59
C ASN A 23 -8.23 2.65 10.01
N TYR A 24 -8.15 3.65 9.13
CA TYR A 24 -8.83 4.93 9.24
C TYR A 24 -8.50 5.73 10.51
N GLY A 25 -7.23 5.67 10.93
CA GLY A 25 -6.72 6.45 12.06
C GLY A 25 -7.26 6.04 13.43
N VAL A 26 -7.98 4.92 13.54
CA VAL A 26 -8.51 4.43 14.80
C VAL A 26 -7.36 4.20 15.80
N SER A 27 -7.57 4.56 17.06
CA SER A 27 -6.55 4.36 18.09
C SER A 27 -6.24 2.87 18.24
N PRO A 28 -4.95 2.46 18.19
CA PRO A 28 -4.59 1.07 18.40
C PRO A 28 -4.76 0.67 19.86
N THR A 29 -4.91 -0.63 20.09
CA THR A 29 -4.81 -1.27 21.40
C THR A 29 -3.42 -1.88 21.55
N PRO A 30 -2.99 -2.27 22.77
CA PRO A 30 -1.71 -2.97 22.96
C PRO A 30 -1.55 -4.21 22.07
N LYS A 31 -2.65 -4.90 21.70
CA LYS A 31 -2.62 -6.07 20.81
C LYS A 31 -2.39 -5.70 19.34
N THR A 32 -2.80 -4.51 18.91
CA THR A 32 -2.70 -4.06 17.52
C THR A 32 -1.51 -3.14 17.26
N SER A 33 -0.94 -2.54 18.30
CA SER A 33 0.29 -1.73 18.25
C SER A 33 1.58 -2.54 18.46
N VAL A 34 1.53 -3.87 18.36
CA VAL A 34 2.72 -4.71 18.51
C VAL A 34 3.72 -4.44 17.38
N TRP A 35 5.01 -4.46 17.73
CA TRP A 35 6.09 -4.42 16.76
C TRP A 35 6.47 -5.85 16.35
N GLU A 36 6.50 -6.10 15.05
CA GLU A 36 7.00 -7.34 14.47
C GLU A 36 8.46 -7.13 14.08
N LEU A 37 9.36 -8.00 14.54
CA LEU A 37 10.71 -8.12 14.00
C LEU A 37 10.68 -9.15 12.87
N ARG A 38 11.17 -8.76 11.70
CA ARG A 38 11.09 -9.55 10.48
C ARG A 38 12.46 -9.75 9.90
N LEU A 39 12.82 -11.01 9.71
CA LEU A 39 14.10 -11.44 9.18
C LEU A 39 13.88 -12.03 7.79
N SER A 40 14.66 -11.55 6.83
CA SER A 40 14.68 -12.05 5.46
C SER A 40 16.08 -12.46 5.07
N HIS A 41 16.18 -13.59 4.38
CA HIS A 41 17.40 -14.08 3.74
C HIS A 41 17.04 -14.50 2.32
N TRP A 42 17.66 -13.87 1.31
CA TRP A 42 17.28 -14.12 -0.08
C TRP A 42 18.43 -13.98 -1.04
N GLU A 43 18.21 -14.46 -2.26
CA GLU A 43 19.07 -14.26 -3.41
C GLU A 43 18.28 -13.66 -4.58
N GLY A 44 18.97 -12.89 -5.42
CA GLY A 44 18.38 -12.26 -6.59
C GLY A 44 17.55 -11.00 -6.26
N PRO A 45 16.69 -10.56 -7.19
CA PRO A 45 15.92 -9.33 -7.03
C PRO A 45 14.84 -9.47 -5.96
N VAL A 46 14.38 -8.34 -5.43
CA VAL A 46 13.18 -8.26 -4.58
C VAL A 46 11.94 -7.94 -5.43
N ALA A 47 10.76 -7.95 -4.82
CA ALA A 47 9.53 -7.55 -5.49
C ALA A 47 9.47 -6.02 -5.68
N GLU A 48 8.79 -5.60 -6.75
CA GLU A 48 8.66 -4.21 -7.15
C GLU A 48 7.25 -3.72 -6.83
N LEU A 49 7.18 -2.69 -5.98
CA LEU A 49 5.97 -1.93 -5.71
C LEU A 49 6.05 -0.61 -6.48
N THR A 50 5.11 -0.41 -7.39
CA THR A 50 4.88 0.90 -8.02
C THR A 50 3.66 1.54 -7.42
N VAL A 51 3.74 2.84 -7.12
CA VAL A 51 2.63 3.65 -6.63
C VAL A 51 2.71 5.03 -7.29
N ASN A 52 1.59 5.44 -7.87
CA ASN A 52 1.39 6.74 -8.52
C ASN A 52 0.28 7.48 -7.77
N LEU A 53 0.30 8.81 -7.87
CA LEU A 53 -0.68 9.69 -7.24
C LEU A 53 -1.43 10.51 -8.29
N ASN A 54 -2.73 10.70 -8.12
CA ASN A 54 -3.55 11.66 -8.84
C ASN A 54 -4.72 12.13 -7.96
N TRP A 55 -5.68 12.86 -8.55
CA TRP A 55 -6.93 13.19 -7.86
C TRP A 55 -8.09 12.34 -8.36
N ALA A 56 -8.99 12.02 -7.45
CA ALA A 56 -10.34 11.59 -7.77
C ALA A 56 -11.32 12.73 -7.48
N TYR A 57 -12.27 12.94 -8.40
CA TYR A 57 -13.25 14.03 -8.31
C TYR A 57 -12.61 15.42 -8.14
N ARG A 58 -11.38 15.61 -8.63
CA ARG A 58 -10.58 16.85 -8.53
C ARG A 58 -10.37 17.35 -7.10
N ARG A 59 -10.53 16.46 -6.11
CA ARG A 59 -10.58 16.83 -4.70
C ARG A 59 -9.82 15.87 -3.81
N PHE A 60 -10.08 14.58 -3.96
CA PHE A 60 -9.51 13.57 -3.09
C PHE A 60 -8.22 13.04 -3.69
N HIS A 61 -7.19 12.85 -2.87
CA HIS A 61 -6.02 12.13 -3.35
C HIS A 61 -6.42 10.70 -3.68
N HIS A 62 -5.80 10.18 -4.73
CA HIS A 62 -5.98 8.82 -5.20
C HIS A 62 -4.60 8.24 -5.50
N ILE A 63 -4.41 6.98 -5.12
CA ILE A 63 -3.20 6.24 -5.43
C ILE A 63 -3.53 5.01 -6.24
N PHE A 64 -2.60 4.65 -7.12
CA PHE A 64 -2.71 3.42 -7.89
C PHE A 64 -1.36 2.87 -8.27
N GLY A 65 -1.31 1.57 -8.53
CA GLY A 65 -0.10 0.95 -9.01
C GLY A 65 -0.19 -0.55 -8.99
N SER A 66 0.97 -1.21 -8.88
CA SER A 66 1.07 -2.67 -8.95
C SER A 66 2.15 -3.20 -8.05
N PHE A 67 1.99 -4.46 -7.69
CA PHE A 67 3.02 -5.24 -7.03
C PHE A 67 3.40 -6.45 -7.89
N THR A 68 4.66 -6.55 -8.28
CA THR A 68 5.18 -7.63 -9.12
C THR A 68 6.43 -8.25 -8.55
N TYR A 69 6.68 -9.50 -8.89
CA TYR A 69 7.93 -10.19 -8.56
C TYR A 69 8.40 -10.97 -9.77
N ARG A 70 9.61 -10.66 -10.24
CA ARG A 70 10.19 -11.21 -11.49
C ARG A 70 9.23 -11.03 -12.68
N GLY A 71 8.65 -9.83 -12.80
CA GLY A 71 7.70 -9.46 -13.86
C GLY A 71 6.32 -10.11 -13.75
N LYS A 72 6.05 -10.93 -12.72
CA LYS A 72 4.75 -11.57 -12.53
C LYS A 72 3.91 -10.84 -11.47
N PRO A 73 2.60 -10.70 -11.67
CA PRO A 73 1.73 -10.02 -10.73
C PRO A 73 1.63 -10.80 -9.41
N VAL A 74 1.71 -10.09 -8.29
CA VAL A 74 1.57 -10.67 -6.96
C VAL A 74 0.17 -10.36 -6.43
N HIS A 75 -0.62 -11.39 -6.15
CA HIS A 75 -1.97 -11.26 -5.60
C HIS A 75 -2.34 -12.49 -4.74
N GLY A 76 -3.50 -12.43 -4.08
CA GLY A 76 -4.10 -13.57 -3.37
C GLY A 76 -5.16 -14.29 -4.19
N PHE A 77 -5.70 -15.37 -3.65
CA PHE A 77 -6.75 -16.19 -4.26
C PHE A 77 -8.01 -16.28 -3.40
N LYS A 78 -7.87 -16.18 -2.08
CA LYS A 78 -8.95 -16.23 -1.09
C LYS A 78 -8.68 -15.23 0.03
N ALA A 79 -9.75 -14.59 0.51
CA ALA A 79 -9.73 -13.69 1.64
C ALA A 79 -11.08 -13.71 2.37
N THR A 80 -11.10 -13.24 3.62
CA THR A 80 -12.34 -12.96 4.34
C THR A 80 -13.11 -11.82 3.67
N SER A 81 -14.37 -11.62 4.05
CA SER A 81 -15.17 -10.46 3.62
C SER A 81 -14.56 -9.11 4.04
N THR A 82 -13.69 -9.12 5.05
CA THR A 82 -12.97 -7.93 5.55
C THR A 82 -11.56 -7.79 4.96
N GLY A 83 -11.18 -8.62 3.98
CA GLY A 83 -9.93 -8.50 3.25
C GLY A 83 -8.70 -9.11 3.94
N VAL A 84 -8.90 -10.03 4.89
CA VAL A 84 -7.81 -10.81 5.51
C VAL A 84 -7.45 -11.99 4.59
N PRO A 85 -6.19 -12.13 4.14
CA PRO A 85 -5.77 -13.27 3.32
C PRO A 85 -6.06 -14.62 4.01
N LEU A 86 -6.54 -15.60 3.24
CA LEU A 86 -6.80 -16.98 3.69
C LEU A 86 -5.92 -18.01 2.96
N ASP A 87 -4.88 -17.54 2.28
CA ASP A 87 -3.93 -18.37 1.55
C ASP A 87 -2.50 -17.84 1.77
N THR A 88 -1.51 -18.65 1.41
CA THR A 88 -0.08 -18.34 1.59
C THR A 88 0.47 -17.39 0.53
N PHE A 89 -0.34 -17.06 -0.48
CA PHE A 89 -0.01 -16.04 -1.45
C PHE A 89 -0.46 -14.70 -0.88
N GLY A 90 -1.74 -14.36 -0.86
CA GLY A 90 -2.30 -13.06 -0.52
C GLY A 90 -1.59 -12.30 0.62
N ARG A 91 -1.34 -11.01 0.36
CA ARG A 91 -0.80 -10.07 1.35
C ARG A 91 -1.45 -8.70 1.14
N ASN A 92 -1.65 -7.96 2.23
CA ASN A 92 -2.17 -6.61 2.15
C ASN A 92 -1.05 -5.63 1.80
N LEU A 93 -1.39 -4.60 1.02
CA LEU A 93 -0.68 -3.33 1.01
C LEU A 93 -1.23 -2.48 2.13
N TYR A 94 -0.36 -1.96 2.97
CA TYR A 94 -0.69 -1.11 4.09
C TYR A 94 -0.29 0.31 3.75
N VAL A 95 -1.25 1.21 3.79
CA VAL A 95 -1.04 2.63 3.49
C VAL A 95 -1.13 3.40 4.79
N ASP A 96 -0.09 4.16 5.10
CA ASP A 96 -0.11 5.11 6.21
C ASP A 96 -0.01 6.55 5.67
N THR A 97 -0.58 7.48 6.41
CA THR A 97 -0.66 8.90 6.11
C THR A 97 -0.05 9.70 7.26
N LEU A 98 0.77 10.70 6.95
CA LEU A 98 1.42 11.57 7.93
C LEU A 98 0.61 12.85 8.13
N ASP A 99 0.35 13.23 9.39
CA ASP A 99 -0.28 14.50 9.78
C ASP A 99 -1.58 14.78 9.00
N SER A 100 -2.50 13.82 9.02
CA SER A 100 -3.81 13.91 8.36
C SER A 100 -4.90 14.32 9.36
N ALA A 101 -6.16 14.31 8.92
CA ALA A 101 -7.32 14.47 9.81
C ALA A 101 -7.41 13.40 10.92
N TYR A 102 -6.59 12.34 10.87
CA TYR A 102 -6.46 11.34 11.93
C TYR A 102 -5.56 11.79 13.10
N GLY A 103 -4.89 12.94 12.98
CA GLY A 103 -3.99 13.49 13.99
C GLY A 103 -2.52 13.44 13.58
N GLU A 104 -1.67 13.93 14.49
CA GLU A 104 -0.22 14.07 14.27
C GLU A 104 0.51 12.73 14.16
N GLY A 105 1.57 12.72 13.34
CA GLY A 105 2.40 11.55 13.08
C GLY A 105 1.78 10.59 12.06
N TRP A 106 2.44 9.46 11.88
CA TRP A 106 1.98 8.41 10.96
C TRP A 106 0.77 7.68 11.52
N LYS A 107 -0.31 7.63 10.74
CA LYS A 107 -1.55 6.90 11.03
C LYS A 107 -1.87 5.95 9.88
N ARG A 108 -2.42 4.78 10.19
CA ARG A 108 -2.91 3.83 9.19
C ARG A 108 -4.14 4.42 8.49
N GLU A 109 -4.03 4.62 7.17
CA GLU A 109 -5.16 4.92 6.30
C GLU A 109 -5.97 3.67 6.06
N ASN A 110 -5.34 2.65 5.46
CA ASN A 110 -6.03 1.41 5.12
C ASN A 110 -5.06 0.26 4.86
N SER A 111 -5.62 -0.94 4.76
CA SER A 111 -4.92 -2.15 4.33
C SER A 111 -5.81 -2.93 3.36
N PHE A 112 -5.32 -3.20 2.16
CA PHE A 112 -6.13 -3.84 1.11
C PHE A 112 -5.33 -4.79 0.24
N LEU A 113 -6.03 -5.66 -0.48
CA LEU A 113 -5.42 -6.69 -1.32
C LEU A 113 -5.17 -6.17 -2.74
N MET A 114 -4.14 -6.72 -3.38
CA MET A 114 -3.96 -6.60 -4.82
C MET A 114 -5.08 -7.31 -5.57
N HIS A 115 -5.50 -6.75 -6.70
CA HIS A 115 -6.49 -7.38 -7.56
C HIS A 115 -5.98 -8.68 -8.17
N LYS A 116 -6.81 -9.73 -8.06
CA LYS A 116 -6.53 -11.06 -8.57
C LYS A 116 -6.19 -11.01 -10.07
N GLY A 117 -5.14 -11.72 -10.47
CA GLY A 117 -4.67 -11.83 -11.86
C GLY A 117 -3.79 -10.68 -12.33
N SER A 118 -4.00 -9.44 -11.86
CA SER A 118 -3.25 -8.27 -12.34
C SER A 118 -2.18 -7.76 -11.38
N GLY A 119 -2.29 -8.04 -10.06
CA GLY A 119 -1.39 -7.47 -9.06
C GLY A 119 -1.51 -5.96 -8.91
N LYS A 120 -2.56 -5.36 -9.50
CA LYS A 120 -2.81 -3.91 -9.47
C LYS A 120 -3.69 -3.53 -8.28
N PHE A 121 -3.65 -2.26 -7.91
CA PHE A 121 -4.57 -1.65 -6.95
C PHE A 121 -4.94 -0.23 -7.35
N CYS A 122 -6.06 0.24 -6.79
CA CYS A 122 -6.52 1.62 -6.81
C CYS A 122 -7.12 1.93 -5.43
N TYR A 123 -6.85 3.12 -4.91
CA TYR A 123 -7.36 3.56 -3.63
C TYR A 123 -7.56 5.06 -3.60
N GLY A 124 -8.74 5.52 -3.20
CA GLY A 124 -9.05 6.93 -3.01
C GLY A 124 -9.15 7.26 -1.53
N PHE A 125 -8.57 8.39 -1.12
CA PHE A 125 -8.60 8.88 0.27
C PHE A 125 -9.94 9.60 0.52
N TYR A 126 -11.03 8.85 0.53
CA TYR A 126 -12.38 9.39 0.73
C TYR A 126 -12.75 9.45 2.21
N LYS A 127 -13.89 10.07 2.52
CA LYS A 127 -14.57 9.78 3.78
C LYS A 127 -15.11 8.36 3.71
N HIS A 128 -14.84 7.56 4.74
CA HIS A 128 -15.26 6.17 4.79
C HIS A 128 -16.31 5.94 5.89
N GLN A 129 -17.31 5.10 5.60
CA GLN A 129 -18.18 4.55 6.64
C GLN A 129 -17.76 3.10 6.92
N TRP A 130 -17.36 2.83 8.16
CA TRP A 130 -16.88 1.51 8.58
C TRP A 130 -17.28 1.24 10.03
N ALA A 131 -17.70 0.01 10.33
CA ALA A 131 -18.14 -0.40 11.67
C ALA A 131 -19.16 0.56 12.33
N GLY A 132 -20.07 1.13 11.52
CA GLY A 132 -21.08 2.09 11.99
C GLY A 132 -20.57 3.51 12.27
N GLN A 133 -19.30 3.80 11.98
CA GLN A 133 -18.66 5.09 12.20
C GLN A 133 -18.28 5.76 10.89
N THR A 134 -18.29 7.09 10.88
CA THR A 134 -17.79 7.88 9.75
C THR A 134 -16.37 8.35 10.06
N HIS A 135 -15.44 8.00 9.19
CA HIS A 135 -14.05 8.40 9.27
C HIS A 135 -13.78 9.52 8.27
N PRO A 136 -13.01 10.57 8.65
CA PRO A 136 -12.61 11.61 7.71
C PRO A 136 -11.68 11.02 6.63
N SER A 137 -11.50 11.78 5.55
CA SER A 137 -10.45 11.50 4.58
C SER A 137 -9.09 11.59 5.26
N GLY A 138 -8.24 10.58 5.10
CA GLY A 138 -6.86 10.61 5.61
C GLY A 138 -5.88 11.24 4.63
N MET A 139 -6.31 12.21 3.82
CA MET A 139 -5.38 13.09 3.12
C MET A 139 -4.47 13.77 4.15
N GLY A 140 -3.16 13.54 4.01
CA GLY A 140 -2.12 14.06 4.90
C GLY A 140 -1.03 14.76 4.11
N LYS A 141 0.10 15.01 4.76
CA LYS A 141 1.27 15.67 4.13
C LYS A 141 2.13 14.69 3.32
N ARG A 142 2.18 13.43 3.73
CA ARG A 142 3.01 12.37 3.13
C ARG A 142 2.29 11.03 3.20
N TYR A 143 2.63 10.15 2.29
CA TYR A 143 2.12 8.79 2.24
C TYR A 143 3.26 7.81 2.23
N ARG A 144 3.07 6.69 2.91
CA ARG A 144 3.92 5.52 2.77
C ARG A 144 3.08 4.28 2.56
N ALA A 145 3.63 3.35 1.80
CA ALA A 145 3.01 2.07 1.54
C ALA A 145 4.02 0.96 1.86
N THR A 146 3.57 -0.05 2.60
CA THR A 146 4.39 -1.21 2.98
C THR A 146 3.66 -2.48 2.60
N ILE A 147 4.35 -3.42 1.97
CA ILE A 147 3.79 -4.73 1.58
C ILE A 147 4.81 -5.84 1.82
N ILE A 148 4.31 -6.99 2.25
CA ILE A 148 5.14 -8.16 2.50
C ILE A 148 5.69 -8.71 1.18
N GLY A 149 7.02 -8.83 1.12
CA GLY A 149 7.74 -9.47 0.01
C GLY A 149 7.29 -10.92 -0.20
N PRO A 150 7.15 -11.42 -1.45
CA PRO A 150 6.87 -12.82 -1.72
C PRO A 150 8.02 -13.75 -1.27
N GLY A 151 7.67 -14.93 -0.78
CA GLY A 151 8.64 -15.94 -0.35
C GLY A 151 9.44 -15.46 0.86
N VAL A 152 10.76 -15.40 0.71
CA VAL A 152 11.73 -15.01 1.76
C VAL A 152 12.26 -13.57 1.59
N THR A 153 11.72 -12.82 0.61
CA THR A 153 12.15 -11.44 0.34
C THR A 153 11.69 -10.47 1.44
N PRO A 154 12.38 -9.34 1.65
CA PRO A 154 12.03 -8.35 2.65
C PRO A 154 10.69 -7.67 2.36
N ASP A 155 10.14 -6.99 3.37
CA ASP A 155 9.02 -6.07 3.17
C ASP A 155 9.47 -4.92 2.25
N ILE A 156 8.60 -4.56 1.31
CA ILE A 156 8.85 -3.51 0.33
C ILE A 156 8.21 -2.22 0.81
N TYR A 157 8.97 -1.13 0.72
CA TYR A 157 8.59 0.19 1.20
C TYR A 157 8.55 1.19 0.04
N TRP A 158 7.51 2.00 0.02
CA TRP A 158 7.37 3.16 -0.85
C TRP A 158 6.93 4.36 -0.01
N GLU A 159 7.39 5.56 -0.36
CA GLU A 159 6.99 6.81 0.29
C GLU A 159 7.04 7.97 -0.72
N ALA A 160 6.12 8.92 -0.56
CA ALA A 160 6.10 10.15 -1.32
C ALA A 160 5.47 11.29 -0.52
N GLU A 161 5.77 12.52 -0.92
CA GLU A 161 4.97 13.68 -0.53
C GLU A 161 3.53 13.50 -1.05
N ALA A 162 2.57 14.02 -0.29
CA ALA A 162 1.21 14.10 -0.76
C ALA A 162 1.08 15.13 -1.88
N LEU A 163 0.01 15.02 -2.66
CA LEU A 163 -0.31 16.05 -3.64
C LEU A 163 -0.67 17.37 -2.94
N GLY A 164 -0.35 18.49 -3.59
CA GLY A 164 -0.70 19.83 -3.09
C GLY A 164 -2.16 20.19 -3.40
N ALA A 165 -2.40 21.49 -3.61
CA ALA A 165 -3.66 21.94 -4.20
C ALA A 165 -3.88 21.28 -5.57
N TYR A 166 -5.15 21.16 -5.98
CA TYR A 166 -5.50 20.53 -7.26
C TYR A 166 -4.76 21.17 -8.43
N ASP A 167 -4.00 20.36 -9.17
CA ASP A 167 -3.30 20.74 -10.38
C ASP A 167 -3.92 19.98 -11.56
N GLN A 168 -4.66 20.71 -12.40
CA GLN A 168 -5.36 20.13 -13.54
C GLN A 168 -4.41 19.54 -14.59
N ALA A 169 -3.27 20.16 -14.84
CA ALA A 169 -2.34 19.70 -15.86
C ALA A 169 -1.69 18.38 -15.43
N PHE A 170 -1.26 18.30 -14.17
CA PHE A 170 -0.74 17.06 -13.59
C PHE A 170 -1.81 15.96 -13.55
N ASP A 171 -3.02 16.29 -13.13
CA ASP A 171 -4.14 15.34 -13.05
C ASP A 171 -4.46 14.74 -14.42
N LEU A 172 -4.53 15.55 -15.48
CA LEU A 172 -4.76 15.07 -16.84
C LEU A 172 -3.61 14.19 -17.36
N ALA A 173 -2.36 14.53 -17.05
CA ALA A 173 -1.21 13.70 -17.41
C ALA A 173 -1.27 12.34 -16.71
N GLN A 174 -1.58 12.32 -15.41
CA GLN A 174 -1.73 11.07 -14.65
C GLN A 174 -2.95 10.27 -15.07
N HIS A 175 -4.03 10.93 -15.49
CA HIS A 175 -5.23 10.27 -16.00
C HIS A 175 -4.92 9.46 -17.27
N GLU A 176 -4.07 9.96 -18.17
CA GLU A 176 -3.64 9.22 -19.34
C GLU A 176 -2.75 8.02 -18.98
N VAL A 177 -1.78 8.22 -18.07
CA VAL A 177 -0.98 7.12 -17.51
C VAL A 177 -1.88 6.05 -16.90
N GLN A 178 -2.90 6.45 -16.15
CA GLN A 178 -3.84 5.57 -15.48
C GLN A 178 -4.71 4.78 -16.46
N LYS A 179 -5.18 5.39 -17.55
CA LYS A 179 -5.92 4.70 -18.63
C LYS A 179 -5.08 3.59 -19.25
N GLN A 180 -3.85 3.91 -19.64
CA GLN A 180 -2.93 2.93 -20.22
C GLN A 180 -2.60 1.83 -19.22
N PHE A 181 -2.35 2.21 -17.97
CA PHE A 181 -2.07 1.27 -16.89
C PHE A 181 -3.26 0.33 -16.62
N TYR A 182 -4.50 0.79 -16.76
CA TYR A 182 -5.70 -0.04 -16.57
C TYR A 182 -6.23 -0.71 -17.84
N ALA A 183 -5.53 -0.61 -18.96
CA ALA A 183 -5.93 -1.33 -20.17
C ALA A 183 -6.12 -2.83 -19.86
N GLY A 184 -7.30 -3.35 -20.21
CA GLY A 184 -7.65 -4.77 -20.03
C GLY A 184 -8.03 -5.20 -18.60
N THR A 185 -8.07 -4.30 -17.61
CA THR A 185 -8.62 -4.62 -16.27
C THR A 185 -10.03 -4.03 -16.08
N LYS A 186 -10.84 -4.73 -15.28
CA LYS A 186 -12.20 -4.29 -14.88
C LYS A 186 -12.29 -3.89 -13.41
N THR A 187 -11.23 -4.12 -12.63
CA THR A 187 -11.26 -3.95 -11.17
C THR A 187 -10.96 -2.53 -10.71
N CYS A 188 -10.23 -1.77 -11.52
CA CYS A 188 -9.99 -0.34 -11.35
C CYS A 188 -10.48 0.41 -12.58
N LYS A 189 -10.82 1.69 -12.39
CA LYS A 189 -11.17 2.62 -13.47
C LYS A 189 -10.35 3.89 -13.30
N ALA A 190 -10.02 4.52 -14.43
CA ALA A 190 -9.40 5.83 -14.38
C ALA A 190 -10.40 6.84 -13.79
N VAL A 191 -9.91 7.72 -12.92
CA VAL A 191 -10.69 8.71 -12.16
C VAL A 191 -10.32 10.14 -12.51
#